data_AF-A0A662VY03-F1
#
_entry.id   AF-A0A662VY03-F1
#
_cell.length_a   1.000
_cell.length_b   1.000
_cell.length_c   1.000
_cell.angle_alpha   90.00
_cell.angle_beta   90.00
_cell.angle_gamma   90.00
#
_symmetry.space_group_name_H-M   'P 1'
#
loop_
_entity.id
_entity.type
_entity.pdbx_description
1 polymer ?
#
loop_
_entity_poly.entity_id
_entity_poly.type
_entity_poly.pdbx_seq_one_letter_code
_entity_poly.pdbx_strand_id
1 'polypeptide(L)'
;MDDLSFVKDNRGQVLIIFSLLITTVIASLAILHAQNLLAGVESSRALMVFPKEDIRNLRQIGKSELPNYIVYEDDLNKQIEMLYALHGFYGSVEKVYEEYNYYKMRVMFSNSEVEYVDIFIVRK
;
A
#
# COMPACT_ATOMS: atom_id res chain seq x y z
N MET A 1 26.78 -14.45 -54.14
CA MET A 1 25.44 -13.81 -54.21
C MET A 1 24.47 -14.92 -53.82
N ASP A 2 24.54 -15.37 -52.57
CA ASP A 2 24.04 -16.71 -52.16
C ASP A 2 23.17 -16.70 -50.91
N ASP A 3 23.00 -15.55 -50.24
CA ASP A 3 22.21 -15.44 -49.00
C ASP A 3 20.70 -15.63 -49.21
N LEU A 4 20.19 -15.48 -50.43
CA LEU A 4 18.77 -15.69 -50.73
C LEU A 4 18.38 -17.16 -50.92
N SER A 5 19.35 -18.07 -51.03
CA SER A 5 19.07 -19.49 -51.28
C SER A 5 18.53 -20.20 -50.05
N PHE A 6 19.03 -19.86 -48.86
CA PHE A 6 18.59 -20.43 -47.58
C PHE A 6 17.14 -20.06 -47.23
N VAL A 7 16.71 -18.84 -47.58
CA VAL A 7 15.34 -18.36 -47.38
C VAL A 7 14.36 -19.04 -48.34
N LYS A 8 14.82 -19.50 -49.50
CA LYS A 8 13.99 -20.25 -50.48
C LYS A 8 14.00 -21.76 -50.26
N ASP A 9 14.93 -22.30 -49.49
CA ASP A 9 14.95 -23.71 -49.12
C ASP A 9 13.90 -23.98 -48.02
N ASN A 10 13.00 -24.92 -48.29
CA ASN A 10 11.95 -25.35 -47.36
C ASN A 10 12.54 -25.74 -45.99
N ARG A 11 13.76 -26.28 -45.94
CA ARG A 11 14.43 -26.64 -44.68
C ARG A 11 14.87 -25.41 -43.89
N GLY A 12 15.34 -24.36 -44.58
CA GLY A 12 15.71 -23.09 -43.96
C GLY A 12 14.49 -22.33 -43.43
N GLN A 13 13.38 -22.35 -44.15
CA GLN A 13 12.12 -21.75 -43.70
C GLN A 13 11.57 -22.42 -42.43
N VAL A 14 11.62 -23.76 -42.36
CA VAL A 14 11.20 -24.51 -41.17
C VAL A 14 12.07 -24.15 -39.96
N LEU A 15 13.39 -24.02 -40.13
CA LEU A 15 14.29 -23.58 -39.07
C LEU A 15 13.98 -22.16 -38.58
N ILE A 16 13.69 -21.24 -39.51
CA ILE A 16 13.33 -19.86 -39.18
C ILE A 16 12.03 -19.84 -38.37
N ILE A 17 11.00 -20.57 -38.80
CA ILE A 17 9.71 -20.64 -38.11
C ILE A 17 9.88 -21.25 -36.71
N PHE A 18 10.66 -22.33 -36.59
CA PHE A 18 10.90 -22.98 -35.30
C PHE A 18 11.65 -22.06 -34.32
N SER A 19 12.64 -21.33 -34.82
CA SER A 19 13.39 -20.34 -34.02
C SER A 19 12.49 -19.19 -33.57
N LEU A 20 11.59 -18.73 -34.45
CA LEU A 20 10.62 -17.68 -34.13
C LEU A 20 9.65 -18.14 -33.03
N LEU A 21 9.19 -19.39 -33.11
CA LEU A 21 8.29 -19.99 -32.14
C LEU A 21 8.96 -20.10 -30.77
N ILE A 22 10.18 -20.64 -30.71
CA ILE A 22 10.96 -20.73 -29.46
C ILE A 22 11.17 -19.34 -28.85
N THR A 23 11.56 -18.37 -29.67
CA THR A 23 11.80 -16.99 -29.21
C THR A 23 10.53 -16.38 -28.62
N THR A 24 9.38 -16.63 -29.24
CA THR A 24 8.08 -16.13 -28.75
C THR A 24 7.72 -16.76 -27.40
N VAL A 25 7.97 -18.06 -27.22
CA VAL A 25 7.75 -18.75 -25.94
C VAL A 25 8.66 -18.20 -24.86
N ILE A 26 9.95 -18.02 -25.15
CA ILE A 26 10.92 -17.46 -24.20
C ILE A 26 10.54 -16.02 -23.81
N ALA A 27 10.16 -15.19 -24.78
CA ALA A 27 9.73 -13.82 -24.53
C ALA A 27 8.47 -13.78 -23.63
N SER A 28 7.51 -14.67 -23.88
CA SER A 28 6.29 -14.76 -23.07
C SER A 28 6.58 -15.18 -21.63
N LEU A 29 7.47 -16.16 -21.45
CA LEU A 29 7.91 -16.60 -20.12
C LEU A 29 8.69 -15.50 -19.38
N ALA A 30 9.52 -14.73 -20.08
CA ALA A 30 10.25 -13.60 -19.51
C ALA A 30 9.30 -12.49 -19.04
N ILE A 31 8.24 -12.20 -19.81
CA ILE A 31 7.21 -11.23 -19.42
C ILE A 31 6.46 -11.72 -18.18
N LEU A 32 6.02 -12.98 -18.15
CA LEU A 32 5.34 -13.56 -16.98
C LEU A 32 6.25 -13.56 -15.74
N HIS A 33 7.53 -13.87 -15.91
CA HIS A 33 8.50 -13.84 -14.82
C HIS A 33 8.73 -12.42 -14.29
N ALA A 34 8.85 -11.43 -15.18
CA ALA A 34 8.95 -10.03 -14.79
C ALA A 34 7.70 -9.54 -14.07
N GLN A 35 6.50 -9.93 -14.52
CA GLN A 35 5.24 -9.65 -13.83
C GLN A 35 5.18 -10.32 -12.46
N ASN A 36 5.62 -11.56 -12.34
CA ASN A 36 5.67 -12.27 -11.04
C ASN A 36 6.70 -11.66 -10.09
N LEU A 37 7.85 -11.20 -10.59
CA LEU A 37 8.83 -10.47 -9.79
C LEU A 37 8.28 -9.12 -9.35
N LEU A 38 7.61 -8.37 -10.24
CA LEU A 38 6.99 -7.09 -9.89
C LEU A 38 5.87 -7.30 -8.85
N ALA A 39 4.98 -8.28 -9.05
CA ALA A 39 3.95 -8.62 -8.09
C ALA A 39 4.53 -9.13 -6.75
N GLY A 40 5.62 -9.91 -6.80
CA GLY A 40 6.33 -10.39 -5.61
C GLY A 40 7.09 -9.28 -4.87
N VAL A 41 7.66 -8.32 -5.59
CA VAL A 41 8.34 -7.14 -5.02
C VAL A 41 7.33 -6.13 -4.48
N GLU A 42 6.19 -5.92 -5.16
CA GLU A 42 5.09 -5.11 -4.67
C GLU A 42 4.43 -5.76 -3.44
N SER A 43 4.20 -7.08 -3.46
CA SER A 43 3.71 -7.83 -2.30
C SER A 43 4.71 -7.81 -1.14
N SER A 44 6.02 -7.97 -1.40
CA SER A 44 7.04 -7.94 -0.34
C SER A 44 7.29 -6.54 0.21
N ARG A 45 7.07 -5.47 -0.58
CA ARG A 45 7.05 -4.09 -0.07
C ARG A 45 5.74 -3.75 0.64
N ALA A 46 4.64 -4.44 0.30
CA ALA A 46 3.36 -4.30 0.98
C ALA A 46 3.32 -5.02 2.35
N LEU A 47 4.23 -5.96 2.63
CA LEU A 47 4.25 -6.74 3.87
C LEU A 47 5.40 -6.31 4.81
N MET A 48 5.03 -6.00 6.06
CA MET A 48 5.89 -5.80 7.25
C MET A 48 6.57 -4.44 7.49
N VAL A 49 6.00 -3.32 7.04
CA VAL A 49 6.32 -2.04 7.67
C VAL A 49 5.24 -1.74 8.69
N PHE A 50 5.53 -1.95 9.98
CA PHE A 50 4.67 -1.43 11.05
C PHE A 50 4.36 0.04 10.72
N PRO A 51 3.09 0.46 10.70
CA PRO A 51 2.66 1.76 10.17
C PRO A 51 2.98 2.88 11.16
N LYS A 52 4.28 3.05 11.44
CA LYS A 52 4.83 3.98 12.45
C LYS A 52 4.42 5.41 12.13
N GLU A 53 4.44 5.77 10.85
CA GLU A 53 4.11 7.11 10.38
C GLU A 53 2.61 7.40 10.54
N ASP A 54 1.73 6.47 10.16
CA ASP A 54 0.28 6.62 10.34
C ASP A 54 -0.10 6.73 11.82
N ILE A 55 0.44 5.84 12.64
CA ILE A 55 0.23 5.87 14.09
C ILE A 55 0.77 7.18 14.69
N ARG A 56 1.93 7.66 14.23
CA ARG A 56 2.50 8.94 14.67
C ARG A 56 1.62 10.12 14.26
N ASN A 57 1.08 10.12 13.05
CA ASN A 57 0.21 11.17 12.54
C ASN A 57 -1.10 11.24 13.34
N LEU A 58 -1.76 10.09 13.55
CA LEU A 58 -2.95 10.01 14.41
C LEU A 58 -2.68 10.52 15.83
N ARG A 59 -1.52 10.16 16.39
CA ARG A 59 -1.09 10.64 17.70
C ARG A 59 -0.82 12.14 17.73
N GLN A 60 -0.29 12.71 16.64
CA GLN A 60 -0.07 14.15 16.52
C GLN A 60 -1.41 14.90 16.46
N ILE A 61 -2.35 14.42 15.66
CA ILE A 61 -3.72 14.98 15.57
C ILE A 61 -4.37 15.03 16.96
N GLY A 62 -4.30 13.93 17.72
CA GLY A 62 -4.84 13.86 19.08
C GLY A 62 -4.15 14.80 20.08
N LYS A 63 -2.88 15.16 19.85
CA LYS A 63 -2.12 16.06 20.75
C LYS A 63 -2.28 17.54 20.42
N SER A 64 -2.25 17.92 19.14
CA SER A 64 -2.13 19.31 18.73
C SER A 64 -3.42 19.91 18.15
N GLU A 65 -4.28 19.10 17.55
CA GLU A 65 -5.40 19.61 16.74
C GLU A 65 -6.75 19.45 17.44
N LEU A 66 -7.01 18.28 18.03
CA LEU A 66 -8.26 17.99 18.73
C LEU A 66 -8.55 18.90 19.95
N PRO A 67 -7.59 19.24 20.82
CA PRO A 67 -7.85 20.12 21.97
C PRO A 67 -8.37 21.52 21.60
N ASN A 68 -8.09 21.98 20.38
CA ASN A 68 -8.50 23.30 19.88
C ASN A 68 -9.85 23.24 19.11
N TYR A 69 -10.32 22.05 18.76
CA TYR A 69 -11.53 21.80 17.96
C TYR A 69 -12.71 21.31 18.83
N ILE A 70 -12.95 22.00 19.95
CA ILE A 70 -13.95 21.64 20.99
C ILE A 70 -15.39 21.48 20.43
N VAL A 71 -15.70 22.05 19.26
CA VAL A 71 -17.05 22.11 18.68
C VAL A 71 -17.30 21.07 17.56
N TYR A 72 -16.24 20.45 17.00
CA TYR A 72 -16.36 19.57 15.82
C TYR A 72 -15.60 18.24 15.98
N GLU A 73 -15.40 17.77 17.21
CA GLU A 73 -14.64 16.53 17.49
C GLU A 73 -15.20 15.32 16.73
N ASP A 74 -16.53 15.15 16.69
CA ASP A 74 -17.20 14.06 15.97
C ASP A 74 -17.09 14.20 14.44
N ASP A 75 -17.05 15.43 13.92
CA ASP A 75 -16.95 15.66 12.47
C ASP A 75 -15.52 15.43 11.98
N LEU A 76 -14.53 15.88 12.76
CA LEU A 76 -13.13 15.63 12.47
C LEU A 76 -12.80 14.14 12.55
N ASN A 77 -13.27 13.42 13.57
CA ASN A 77 -13.03 11.98 13.67
C ASN A 77 -13.65 11.22 12.48
N LYS A 78 -14.86 11.59 12.02
CA LYS A 78 -15.46 11.02 10.81
C LYS A 78 -14.63 11.29 9.55
N GLN A 79 -14.07 12.49 9.42
CA GLN A 79 -13.20 12.82 8.29
C GLN A 79 -11.91 12.00 8.32
N ILE A 80 -11.32 11.79 9.51
CA ILE A 80 -10.15 10.91 9.69
C ILE A 80 -10.51 9.47 9.32
N GLU A 81 -11.60 8.93 9.86
CA GLU A 81 -12.07 7.58 9.54
C GLU A 81 -12.28 7.40 8.03
N MET A 82 -12.92 8.37 7.38
CA MET A 82 -13.13 8.34 5.93
C MET A 82 -11.81 8.40 5.15
N LEU A 83 -10.87 9.26 5.56
CA LEU A 83 -9.56 9.38 4.93
C LEU A 83 -8.78 8.07 4.99
N TYR A 84 -8.74 7.42 6.15
CA TYR A 84 -8.04 6.14 6.32
C TYR A 84 -8.77 5.02 5.57
N ALA A 85 -10.11 5.01 5.58
CA ALA A 85 -10.92 4.03 4.84
C ALA A 85 -10.69 4.09 3.32
N LEU A 86 -10.50 5.29 2.75
CA LEU A 86 -10.14 5.47 1.33
C LEU A 86 -8.83 4.77 0.96
N HIS A 87 -7.92 4.59 1.91
CA HIS A 87 -6.64 3.90 1.73
C HIS A 87 -6.71 2.41 2.10
N GLY A 88 -7.90 1.88 2.42
CA GLY A 88 -8.09 0.48 2.82
C GLY A 88 -7.69 0.19 4.26
N PHE A 89 -7.54 1.23 5.10
CA PHE A 89 -7.19 1.12 6.50
C PHE A 89 -8.29 1.71 7.38
N TYR A 90 -8.22 1.45 8.68
CA TYR A 90 -9.04 2.11 9.68
C TYR A 90 -8.14 2.95 10.57
N GLY A 91 -8.54 4.19 10.82
CA GLY A 91 -7.85 5.11 11.71
C GLY A 91 -8.87 5.98 12.42
N SER A 92 -8.77 6.09 13.74
CA SER A 92 -9.63 6.96 14.54
C SER A 92 -8.87 7.63 15.67
N VAL A 93 -9.31 8.83 16.03
CA VAL A 93 -8.79 9.60 17.16
C VAL A 93 -9.96 10.18 17.91
N GLU A 94 -10.19 9.69 19.13
CA GLU A 94 -11.36 10.04 19.93
C GLU A 94 -10.96 10.51 21.33
N LYS A 95 -11.69 11.51 21.84
CA LYS A 95 -11.58 11.95 23.23
C LYS A 95 -12.45 11.07 24.10
N VAL A 96 -11.84 10.21 24.90
CA VAL A 96 -12.56 9.23 25.75
C VAL A 96 -12.92 9.82 27.12
N TYR A 97 -12.16 10.81 27.58
CA TYR A 97 -12.41 11.48 28.85
C TYR A 97 -11.91 12.92 28.84
N GLU A 98 -12.64 13.78 29.53
CA GLU A 98 -12.27 15.18 29.72
C GLU A 98 -12.38 15.55 31.20
N GLU A 99 -11.32 16.14 31.74
CA GLU A 99 -11.28 16.71 33.07
C GLU A 99 -10.81 18.17 32.99
N TYR A 100 -10.95 18.94 34.06
CA TYR A 100 -10.63 20.37 34.05
C TYR A 100 -9.23 20.70 33.53
N ASN A 101 -8.23 19.85 33.80
CA ASN A 101 -6.83 20.10 33.45
C ASN A 101 -6.23 19.15 32.39
N TYR A 102 -6.98 18.15 31.91
CA TYR A 102 -6.47 17.23 30.89
C TYR A 102 -7.57 16.51 30.11
N TYR A 103 -7.18 15.99 28.94
CA TYR A 103 -7.95 15.11 28.08
C TYR A 103 -7.31 13.72 28.04
N LYS A 104 -8.10 12.65 27.98
CA LYS A 104 -7.64 11.31 27.58
C LYS A 104 -8.05 11.08 26.14
N MET A 105 -7.05 10.87 25.30
CA MET A 105 -7.23 10.58 23.88
C MET A 105 -7.00 9.10 23.64
N ARG A 106 -7.85 8.47 22.84
CA ARG A 106 -7.60 7.15 22.26
C ARG A 106 -7.28 7.31 20.79
N VAL A 107 -6.23 6.63 20.37
CA VAL A 107 -5.86 6.46 18.96
C VAL A 107 -6.03 5.00 18.61
N MET A 108 -6.71 4.73 17.50
CA MET A 108 -6.84 3.40 16.93
C MET A 108 -6.34 3.41 15.50
N PHE A 109 -5.58 2.40 15.13
CA PHE A 109 -5.20 2.11 13.77
C PHE A 109 -5.39 0.62 13.51
N SER A 110 -5.97 0.26 12.37
CA SER A 110 -6.10 -1.12 11.95
C SER A 110 -5.96 -1.25 10.44
N ASN A 111 -5.19 -2.23 10.00
CA ASN A 111 -5.18 -2.69 8.61
C ASN A 111 -5.24 -4.24 8.58
N SER A 112 -5.02 -4.84 7.41
CA SER A 112 -5.05 -6.31 7.25
C SER A 112 -3.99 -7.07 8.05
N GLU A 113 -2.98 -6.40 8.60
CA GLU A 113 -1.81 -7.03 9.23
C GLU A 113 -1.58 -6.57 10.68
N VAL A 114 -1.93 -5.34 11.02
CA VAL A 114 -1.60 -4.67 12.28
C VAL A 114 -2.84 -4.01 12.86
N GLU A 115 -3.08 -4.28 14.13
CA GLU A 115 -4.02 -3.55 14.97
C GLU A 115 -3.25 -2.86 16.09
N TYR A 116 -3.49 -1.56 16.27
CA TYR A 116 -2.84 -0.72 17.25
C TYR A 116 -3.87 0.13 17.97
N VAL A 117 -3.82 0.10 19.31
CA VAL A 117 -4.64 0.93 20.18
C VAL A 117 -3.73 1.53 21.26
N ASP A 118 -3.78 2.85 21.40
CA ASP A 118 -3.07 3.58 22.47
C ASP A 118 -3.99 4.59 23.13
N ILE A 119 -3.78 4.80 24.44
CA ILE A 119 -4.48 5.82 25.21
C ILE A 119 -3.43 6.69 25.88
N PHE A 120 -3.47 7.99 25.61
CA PHE A 120 -2.55 8.95 26.21
C PHE A 120 -3.27 10.17 26.76
N ILE A 121 -2.59 10.85 27.68
CA ILE A 121 -3.10 12.04 28.36
C ILE A 121 -2.51 13.27 27.69
N VAL A 122 -3.36 14.24 27.38
CA VAL A 122 -3.00 15.57 26.87
C VAL A 122 -3.40 16.60 27.92
N ARG A 123 -2.46 17.41 28.40
CA ARG A 123 -2.79 18.49 29.36
C ARG A 123 -3.42 19.66 28.60
N LYS A 124 -4.41 20.31 29.22
CA LYS A 124 -4.97 21.57 28.71
C LYS A 124 -3.97 22.70 28.80
#